data_AF-A0A7M2TAU0-F1
#
_entry.id   AF-A0A7M2TAU0-F1
#
_cell.length_a   1.000
_cell.length_b   1.000
_cell.length_c   1.000
_cell.angle_alpha   90.00
_cell.angle_beta   90.00
_cell.angle_gamma   90.00
#
_symmetry.space_group_name_H-M   'P 1'
#
loop_
_entity.id
_entity.type
_entity.pdbx_description
1 polymer ?
#
loop_
_entity_poly.entity_id
_entity_poly.type
_entity_poly.pdbx_seq_one_letter_code
_entity_poly.pdbx_strand_id
1 'polypeptide(L)'
;MPRGETSGEAAGGSAAAWSADVVDHRRTVGRPPYEPARSAQEPLARRGDVRILGTVGAISCVDSTGRTRWTHRCATRPNAAHLSGDRVLVTTDSLEYTPWGNLGPALLLDLADGRLVAELRGERAAARGGERFVLGLEGYDVFDTWEYDRDGNRTDAWRSYGHYVVGTGLRVVEADRQVPTNGRVVRLLPGGVVERGPRLTDPLPPEPLVLRDGTILVLDGGAVRAVGRRLDSIVLAELDGVAGDVRARSMRALRWDGDRVMAVVAEQHADEPSRCTVDTWTLALRRRA
;
A
#
# COMPACT_ATOMS: atom_id res chain seq x y z
N MET A 1 2.65 6.17 -6.70
CA MET A 1 2.88 7.10 -5.57
C MET A 1 1.54 7.62 -5.09
N PRO A 2 1.01 7.15 -3.95
CA PRO A 2 -0.19 7.73 -3.37
C PRO A 2 0.10 9.20 -3.05
N ARG A 3 -0.81 10.09 -3.41
CA ARG A 3 -0.77 11.48 -2.96
C ARG A 3 -1.02 11.45 -1.45
N GLY A 4 -0.03 11.89 -0.66
CA GLY A 4 -0.23 12.14 0.76
C GLY A 4 -1.41 13.09 0.95
N GLU A 5 -2.19 12.85 2.00
CA GLU A 5 -3.32 13.71 2.37
C GLU A 5 -2.85 15.16 2.50
N THR A 6 -3.50 16.08 1.78
CA THR A 6 -3.29 17.52 1.98
C THR A 6 -3.96 17.94 3.29
N SER A 7 -3.14 18.35 4.25
CA SER A 7 -3.57 18.92 5.53
C SER A 7 -4.39 20.19 5.30
N GLY A 8 -5.72 20.14 5.43
CA GLY A 8 -6.54 21.34 5.20
C GLY A 8 -8.03 21.32 5.57
N GLU A 9 -8.70 20.17 5.68
CA GLU A 9 -10.14 20.16 6.06
C GLU A 9 -10.37 19.31 7.33
N ALA A 10 -10.73 19.99 8.41
CA ALA A 10 -11.02 19.41 9.73
C ALA A 10 -12.42 18.75 9.82
N ALA A 11 -13.22 18.77 8.76
CA ALA A 11 -14.44 17.98 8.67
C ALA A 11 -14.07 16.57 8.20
N GLY A 12 -13.96 15.63 9.14
CA GLY A 12 -13.55 14.26 8.82
C GLY A 12 -14.44 13.63 7.74
N GLY A 13 -13.84 13.17 6.63
CA GLY A 13 -14.55 12.52 5.53
C GLY A 13 -15.35 11.31 6.02
N SER A 14 -16.68 11.36 5.82
CA SER A 14 -17.59 10.26 6.05
C SER A 14 -17.72 9.43 4.79
N ALA A 15 -17.75 8.10 4.93
CA ALA A 15 -17.95 7.20 3.80
C ALA A 15 -19.31 7.47 3.11
N ALA A 16 -20.32 7.88 3.87
CA ALA A 16 -21.65 8.18 3.36
C ALA A 16 -21.71 9.44 2.47
N ALA A 17 -20.66 10.26 2.46
CA ALA A 17 -20.54 11.40 1.56
C ALA A 17 -20.22 11.00 0.12
N TRP A 18 -20.02 9.72 -0.17
CA TRP A 18 -19.66 9.20 -1.49
C TRP A 18 -20.73 8.26 -2.05
N SER A 19 -20.85 8.27 -3.37
CA SER A 19 -21.53 7.25 -4.17
C SER A 19 -20.68 6.90 -5.38
N ALA A 20 -20.83 5.69 -5.90
CA ALA A 20 -20.21 5.26 -7.15
C ALA A 20 -21.26 4.69 -8.09
N ASP A 21 -21.12 4.97 -9.38
CA ASP A 21 -21.85 4.27 -10.44
C ASP A 21 -20.83 3.46 -11.26
N VAL A 22 -21.13 2.18 -11.52
CA VAL A 22 -20.38 1.41 -12.52
C VAL A 22 -20.81 1.91 -13.89
N VAL A 23 -19.87 2.50 -14.62
CA VAL A 23 -20.13 3.17 -15.91
C VAL A 23 -19.63 2.37 -17.11
N ASP A 24 -18.74 1.40 -16.87
CA ASP A 24 -18.27 0.46 -17.87
C ASP A 24 -17.78 -0.82 -17.19
N HIS A 25 -17.98 -1.97 -17.86
CA HIS A 25 -17.41 -3.25 -17.46
C HIS A 25 -16.89 -3.98 -18.70
N ARG A 26 -15.62 -4.37 -18.63
CA ARG A 26 -14.95 -5.10 -19.69
C ARG A 26 -14.34 -6.38 -19.16
N ARG A 27 -14.64 -7.49 -19.84
CA ARG A 27 -14.00 -8.79 -19.65
C ARG A 27 -13.06 -9.08 -20.83
N THR A 28 -11.83 -9.48 -20.54
CA THR A 28 -10.88 -9.95 -21.55
C THR A 28 -10.20 -11.24 -21.11
N VAL A 29 -9.77 -12.05 -22.08
CA VAL A 29 -8.89 -13.20 -21.83
C VAL A 29 -7.50 -12.81 -22.31
N GLY A 30 -6.50 -12.98 -21.47
CA GLY A 30 -5.14 -12.66 -21.86
C GLY A 30 -4.16 -12.69 -20.70
N ARG A 31 -3.01 -12.05 -20.92
CA ARG A 31 -2.10 -11.80 -19.82
C ARG A 31 -2.79 -10.85 -18.84
N PRO A 32 -2.71 -11.12 -17.53
CA PRO A 32 -3.17 -10.16 -16.54
C PRO A 32 -2.50 -8.82 -16.82
N PRO A 33 -3.14 -7.68 -16.50
CA PRO A 33 -2.42 -6.43 -16.43
C PRO A 33 -1.44 -6.60 -15.27
N TYR A 34 -0.23 -7.09 -15.57
CA TYR A 34 0.88 -6.96 -14.66
C TYR A 34 0.87 -5.50 -14.24
N GLU A 35 1.09 -5.21 -12.95
CA GLU A 35 1.61 -3.90 -12.61
C GLU A 35 2.72 -3.63 -13.62
N PRO A 36 2.59 -2.57 -14.45
CA PRO A 36 3.55 -2.35 -15.52
C PRO A 36 4.93 -2.42 -14.87
N ALA A 37 5.78 -3.32 -15.35
CA ALA A 37 7.08 -3.54 -14.76
C ALA A 37 7.73 -2.17 -14.62
N ARG A 38 7.92 -1.71 -13.37
CA ARG A 38 8.47 -0.38 -13.11
C ARG A 38 9.77 -0.32 -13.88
N SER A 39 9.86 0.61 -14.83
CA SER A 39 11.11 0.81 -15.55
C SER A 39 12.20 1.08 -14.50
N ALA A 40 13.44 0.62 -14.73
CA ALA A 40 14.54 0.89 -13.79
C ALA A 40 14.77 2.40 -13.54
N GLN A 41 14.19 3.26 -14.38
CA GLN A 41 14.23 4.71 -14.27
C GLN A 41 13.03 5.32 -13.52
N GLU A 42 12.00 4.53 -13.22
CA GLU A 42 10.90 4.99 -12.39
C GLU A 42 11.36 4.99 -10.93
N PRO A 43 11.34 6.15 -10.25
CA PRO A 43 11.82 6.23 -8.88
C PRO A 43 10.87 5.55 -7.91
N LEU A 44 11.48 4.91 -6.91
CA LEU A 44 10.80 4.35 -5.75
C LEU A 44 10.12 5.43 -4.91
N ALA A 45 10.75 6.61 -4.80
CA ALA A 45 10.18 7.77 -4.14
C ALA A 45 10.59 9.09 -4.79
N ARG A 46 9.77 10.13 -4.61
CA ARG A 46 10.02 11.50 -5.10
C ARG A 46 9.60 12.49 -4.03
N ARG A 47 10.38 13.55 -3.82
CA ARG A 47 10.00 14.72 -3.02
C ARG A 47 10.73 15.96 -3.51
N GLY A 48 9.99 16.95 -4.00
CA GLY A 48 10.57 18.12 -4.67
C GLY A 48 11.49 17.67 -5.80
N ASP A 49 12.71 18.20 -5.81
CA ASP A 49 13.73 17.86 -6.82
C ASP A 49 14.45 16.53 -6.58
N VAL A 50 14.17 15.83 -5.48
CA VAL A 50 14.87 14.58 -5.14
C VAL A 50 14.06 13.38 -5.60
N ARG A 51 14.76 12.42 -6.21
CA ARG A 51 14.23 11.12 -6.61
C ARG A 51 15.11 10.01 -6.05
N ILE A 52 14.48 8.99 -5.45
CA ILE A 52 15.15 7.78 -4.98
C ILE A 52 14.96 6.69 -6.01
N LEU A 53 16.08 6.18 -6.51
CA LEU A 53 16.15 5.08 -7.48
C LEU A 53 16.61 3.81 -6.78
N GLY A 54 16.07 2.68 -7.20
CA GLY A 54 16.47 1.36 -6.74
C GLY A 54 16.90 0.50 -7.92
N THR A 55 18.10 -0.05 -7.85
CA THR A 55 18.58 -1.10 -8.74
C THR A 55 19.08 -2.27 -7.90
N VAL A 56 19.17 -3.47 -8.48
CA VAL A 56 19.81 -4.58 -7.78
C VAL A 56 21.21 -4.15 -7.33
N GLY A 57 21.50 -4.24 -6.03
CA GLY A 57 22.81 -3.88 -5.48
C GLY A 57 22.96 -2.43 -4.99
N ALA A 58 22.00 -1.53 -5.28
CA ALA A 58 22.19 -0.10 -5.00
C ALA A 58 20.90 0.71 -4.85
N ILE A 59 20.99 1.73 -3.99
CA ILE A 59 20.01 2.78 -3.82
C ILE A 59 20.69 4.10 -4.17
N SER A 60 20.09 4.92 -5.04
CA SER A 60 20.67 6.20 -5.44
C SER A 60 19.69 7.34 -5.24
N CYS A 61 20.19 8.48 -4.78
CA CYS A 61 19.48 9.74 -4.79
C CYS A 61 19.93 10.57 -5.98
N VAL A 62 19.00 10.97 -6.84
CA VAL A 62 19.26 11.85 -7.98
C VAL A 62 18.45 13.14 -7.87
N ASP A 63 18.99 14.23 -8.38
CA ASP A 63 18.25 15.49 -8.49
C ASP A 63 17.35 15.54 -9.74
N SER A 64 16.65 16.66 -9.95
CA SER A 64 15.74 16.88 -11.08
C SER A 64 16.46 16.89 -12.43
N THR A 65 17.76 17.21 -12.46
CA THR A 65 18.61 17.14 -13.66
C THR A 65 19.07 15.72 -13.97
N GLY A 66 18.89 14.79 -13.04
CA GLY A 66 19.34 13.40 -13.15
C GLY A 66 20.76 13.17 -12.62
N ARG A 67 21.40 14.18 -12.02
CA ARG A 67 22.71 14.01 -11.39
C ARG A 67 22.56 13.25 -10.07
N THR A 68 23.37 12.21 -9.92
CA THR A 68 23.47 11.45 -8.67
C THR A 68 24.12 12.30 -7.58
N ARG A 69 23.42 12.44 -6.45
CA ARG A 69 23.94 13.08 -5.24
C ARG A 69 24.76 12.09 -4.41
N TRP A 70 24.23 10.88 -4.25
CA TRP A 70 24.88 9.78 -3.55
C TRP A 70 24.33 8.44 -4.01
N THR A 71 25.10 7.39 -3.73
CA THR A 71 24.71 5.98 -3.92
C THR A 71 25.08 5.18 -2.69
N HIS A 72 24.10 4.49 -2.13
CA HIS A 72 24.27 3.49 -1.08
C HIS A 72 24.32 2.10 -1.71
N ARG A 73 25.37 1.32 -1.43
CA ARG A 73 25.47 -0.07 -1.89
C ARG A 73 24.76 -0.99 -0.90
N CYS A 74 23.95 -1.91 -1.39
CA CYS A 74 23.28 -2.92 -0.57
C CYS A 74 23.32 -4.27 -1.30
N ALA A 75 23.32 -5.39 -0.58
CA ALA A 75 23.35 -6.72 -1.21
C ALA A 75 21.98 -7.15 -1.76
N THR A 76 20.94 -6.35 -1.54
CA THR A 76 19.55 -6.71 -1.78
C THR A 76 18.95 -5.90 -2.93
N ARG A 77 17.70 -6.21 -3.30
CA ARG A 77 16.98 -5.48 -4.34
C ARG A 77 16.00 -4.50 -3.69
N PRO A 78 16.21 -3.17 -3.79
CA PRO A 78 15.24 -2.19 -3.34
C PRO A 78 13.88 -2.35 -4.04
N ASN A 79 12.79 -2.38 -3.28
CA ASN A 79 11.43 -2.61 -3.80
C ASN A 79 10.50 -1.38 -3.61
N ALA A 80 10.69 -0.61 -2.54
CA ALA A 80 9.95 0.62 -2.26
C ALA A 80 10.80 1.57 -1.40
N ALA A 81 10.46 2.87 -1.45
CA ALA A 81 11.11 3.89 -0.65
C ALA A 81 10.08 4.88 -0.09
N HIS A 82 10.34 5.38 1.11
CA HIS A 82 9.47 6.28 1.84
C HIS A 82 10.30 7.45 2.39
N LEU A 83 9.82 8.68 2.19
CA LEU A 83 10.56 9.90 2.56
C LEU A 83 9.84 10.61 3.71
N SER A 84 10.57 10.91 4.79
CA SER A 84 10.05 11.65 5.97
C SER A 84 11.15 12.54 6.53
N GLY A 85 10.95 13.87 6.50
CA GLY A 85 11.99 14.86 6.86
C GLY A 85 13.34 14.56 6.19
N ASP A 86 14.44 14.53 6.91
CA ASP A 86 15.77 14.26 6.35
C ASP A 86 16.13 12.76 6.19
N ARG A 87 15.14 11.87 6.27
CA ARG A 87 15.32 10.42 6.18
C ARG A 87 14.66 9.80 4.95
N VAL A 88 15.26 8.71 4.50
CA VAL A 88 14.64 7.76 3.55
C VAL A 88 14.65 6.36 4.15
N LEU A 89 13.49 5.73 4.20
CA LEU A 89 13.36 4.31 4.52
C LEU A 89 13.17 3.53 3.21
N VAL A 90 14.00 2.52 2.98
CA VAL A 90 13.93 1.68 1.78
C VAL A 90 13.70 0.23 2.19
N THR A 91 12.60 -0.36 1.76
CA THR A 91 12.37 -1.80 1.89
C THR A 91 13.03 -2.53 0.73
N THR A 92 13.53 -3.74 1.01
CA THR A 92 14.29 -4.52 0.03
C THR A 92 13.82 -5.97 -0.01
N ASP A 93 14.02 -6.60 -1.15
CA ASP A 93 13.81 -8.02 -1.40
C ASP A 93 15.15 -8.76 -1.35
N SER A 94 15.17 -9.93 -0.72
CA SER A 94 16.31 -10.84 -0.72
C SER A 94 15.85 -12.27 -0.43
N LEU A 95 16.45 -13.24 -1.13
CA LEU A 95 16.27 -14.66 -0.84
C LEU A 95 17.25 -15.20 0.20
N GLU A 96 18.30 -14.43 0.50
CA GLU A 96 19.41 -14.87 1.37
C GLU A 96 19.33 -14.27 2.78
N TYR A 97 18.54 -13.22 2.97
CA TYR A 97 18.54 -12.46 4.22
C TYR A 97 17.81 -13.17 5.37
N THR A 98 16.72 -13.87 5.07
CA THR A 98 15.97 -14.66 6.07
C THR A 98 15.42 -15.94 5.43
N PRO A 99 15.09 -16.97 6.24
CA PRO A 99 14.35 -18.13 5.75
C PRO A 99 12.89 -17.81 5.39
N TRP A 100 12.42 -16.56 5.56
CA TRP A 100 11.02 -16.15 5.37
C TRP A 100 10.66 -15.83 3.91
N GLY A 101 11.42 -16.37 2.96
CA GLY A 101 11.22 -16.12 1.53
C GLY A 101 11.91 -14.83 1.07
N ASN A 102 11.24 -14.06 0.21
CA ASN A 102 11.83 -12.89 -0.46
C ASN A 102 11.81 -11.62 0.41
N LEU A 103 12.20 -11.72 1.68
CA LEU A 103 12.28 -10.57 2.59
C LEU A 103 13.73 -10.14 2.77
N GLY A 104 14.07 -8.91 2.39
CA GLY A 104 15.33 -8.25 2.72
C GLY A 104 15.23 -7.31 3.94
N PRO A 105 16.34 -6.69 4.35
CA PRO A 105 16.32 -5.65 5.38
C PRO A 105 15.57 -4.41 4.90
N ALA A 106 15.02 -3.67 5.84
CA ALA A 106 14.57 -2.30 5.61
C ALA A 106 15.68 -1.34 6.04
N LEU A 107 16.16 -0.51 5.12
CA LEU A 107 17.32 0.36 5.32
C LEU A 107 16.86 1.79 5.59
N LEU A 108 17.16 2.32 6.78
CA LEU A 108 16.96 3.73 7.09
C LEU A 108 18.24 4.49 6.77
N LEU A 109 18.19 5.39 5.81
CA LEU A 109 19.33 6.18 5.34
C LEU A 109 19.11 7.68 5.61
N ASP A 110 20.21 8.39 5.82
CA ASP A 110 20.22 9.85 5.78
C ASP A 110 20.04 10.33 4.33
N LEU A 111 19.10 11.23 4.09
CA LEU A 111 18.78 11.71 2.75
C LEU A 111 19.87 12.63 2.18
N ALA A 112 20.68 13.26 3.03
CA ALA A 112 21.70 14.21 2.59
C ALA A 112 22.87 13.49 1.88
N ASP A 113 23.30 12.36 2.43
CA ASP A 113 24.53 11.67 2.00
C ASP A 113 24.39 10.16 1.73
N GLY A 114 23.23 9.56 2.04
CA GLY A 114 22.99 8.14 1.85
C GLY A 114 23.64 7.24 2.90
N ARG A 115 24.12 7.81 4.03
CA ARG A 115 24.69 7.05 5.13
C ARG A 115 23.61 6.18 5.79
N LEU A 116 23.93 4.92 6.07
CA LEU A 116 23.07 4.05 6.85
C LEU A 116 22.94 4.57 8.28
N VAL A 117 21.70 4.80 8.71
CA VAL A 117 21.35 5.17 10.07
C VAL A 117 21.01 3.91 10.86
N ALA A 118 20.12 3.07 10.33
CA ALA A 118 19.72 1.81 10.95
C ALA A 118 19.33 0.76 9.90
N GLU A 119 19.58 -0.50 10.24
CA GLU A 119 18.98 -1.65 9.57
C GLU A 119 17.77 -2.10 10.41
N LEU A 120 16.60 -2.12 9.78
CA LEU A 120 15.32 -2.47 10.37
C LEU A 120 14.72 -3.69 9.65
N ARG A 121 13.59 -4.18 10.16
CA ARG A 121 12.91 -5.36 9.63
C ARG A 121 11.43 -5.05 9.38
N GLY A 122 10.97 -5.37 8.17
CA GLY A 122 9.57 -5.28 7.76
C GLY A 122 9.41 -5.49 6.26
N GLU A 123 8.28 -6.07 5.87
CA GLU A 123 7.89 -6.30 4.47
C GLU A 123 7.26 -5.06 3.85
N ARG A 124 6.44 -4.34 4.62
CA ARG A 124 5.69 -3.15 4.16
C ARG A 124 6.02 -1.95 5.01
N ALA A 125 6.05 -0.77 4.40
CA ALA A 125 6.36 0.46 5.11
C ALA A 125 5.49 1.64 4.66
N ALA A 126 5.48 2.69 5.49
CA ALA A 126 5.00 4.01 5.12
C ALA A 126 5.72 5.11 5.91
N ALA A 127 5.85 6.29 5.31
CA ALA A 127 6.31 7.49 6.01
C ALA A 127 5.12 8.14 6.75
N ARG A 128 5.27 8.43 8.05
CA ARG A 128 4.25 9.06 8.90
C ARG A 128 4.28 10.59 8.86
N GLY A 129 5.36 11.18 8.34
CA GLY A 129 5.71 12.58 8.57
C GLY A 129 6.49 12.75 9.88
N GLY A 130 7.02 13.95 10.13
CA GLY A 130 7.79 14.23 11.34
C GLY A 130 9.02 13.32 11.54
N GLU A 131 9.64 12.89 10.43
CA GLU A 131 10.80 11.97 10.42
C GLU A 131 10.52 10.57 10.98
N ARG A 132 9.24 10.18 11.04
CA ARG A 132 8.83 8.84 11.47
C ARG A 132 8.40 7.96 10.33
N PHE A 133 8.52 6.66 10.56
CA PHE A 133 8.15 5.60 9.64
C PHE A 133 7.42 4.48 10.37
N VAL A 134 6.58 3.76 9.64
CA VAL A 134 6.01 2.49 10.11
C VAL A 134 6.51 1.35 9.23
N LEU A 135 6.75 0.20 9.86
CA LEU A 135 7.15 -1.05 9.22
C LEU A 135 6.26 -2.18 9.74
N GLY A 136 5.78 -2.98 8.81
CA GLY A 136 4.96 -4.15 9.08
C GLY A 136 5.64 -5.44 8.70
N LEU A 137 5.39 -6.48 9.47
CA LEU A 137 5.77 -7.85 9.10
C LEU A 137 4.60 -8.80 9.37
N GLU A 138 4.44 -9.78 8.46
CA GLU A 138 3.45 -10.83 8.58
C GLU A 138 4.06 -12.19 8.20
N GLY A 139 3.65 -13.24 8.92
CA GLY A 139 4.13 -14.61 8.76
C GLY A 139 4.82 -15.16 10.01
N TYR A 140 4.83 -16.49 10.16
CA TYR A 140 5.45 -17.19 11.30
C TYR A 140 5.06 -16.60 12.67
N ASP A 141 3.75 -16.53 12.94
CA ASP A 141 3.11 -15.94 14.13
C ASP A 141 3.30 -14.42 14.31
N VAL A 142 3.97 -13.74 13.38
CA VAL A 142 4.08 -12.28 13.35
C VAL A 142 2.90 -11.69 12.58
N PHE A 143 2.27 -10.68 13.16
CA PHE A 143 1.23 -9.86 12.52
C PHE A 143 1.27 -8.48 13.16
N ASP A 144 2.38 -7.78 12.94
CA ASP A 144 2.76 -6.61 13.71
C ASP A 144 3.19 -5.45 12.83
N THR A 145 2.90 -4.25 13.33
CA THR A 145 3.38 -2.97 12.83
C THR A 145 4.18 -2.30 13.93
N TRP A 146 5.33 -1.73 13.60
CA TRP A 146 6.14 -0.93 14.50
C TRP A 146 6.35 0.48 13.94
N GLU A 147 6.26 1.50 14.79
CA GLU A 147 6.65 2.88 14.44
C GLU A 147 8.10 3.10 14.87
N TYR A 148 8.89 3.72 13.99
CA TYR A 148 10.29 4.06 14.19
C TYR A 148 10.51 5.57 14.03
N ASP A 149 11.39 6.12 14.86
CA ASP A 149 11.86 7.50 14.72
C ASP A 149 12.98 7.65 13.67
N ARG A 150 13.51 8.87 13.57
CA ARG A 150 14.56 9.26 12.62
C ARG A 150 15.89 8.51 12.81
N ASP A 151 16.12 7.94 13.98
CA ASP A 151 17.36 7.27 14.35
C ASP A 151 17.19 5.74 14.35
N GLY A 152 15.99 5.26 14.02
CA GLY A 152 15.66 3.83 13.96
C GLY A 152 15.24 3.25 15.31
N ASN A 153 14.94 4.08 16.31
CA ASN A 153 14.41 3.58 17.58
C ASN A 153 12.91 3.31 17.43
N ARG A 154 12.46 2.17 17.97
CA ARG A 154 11.04 1.84 18.00
C ARG A 154 10.32 2.73 19.03
N THR A 155 9.28 3.40 18.59
CA THR A 155 8.48 4.34 19.41
C THR A 155 7.09 3.78 19.75
N ASP A 156 6.55 2.88 18.94
CA ASP A 156 5.26 2.23 19.18
C ASP A 156 5.16 0.88 18.45
N ALA A 157 4.17 0.06 18.80
CA ALA A 157 3.94 -1.27 18.25
C ALA A 157 2.46 -1.66 18.31
N TRP A 158 1.91 -2.20 17.22
CA TRP A 158 0.54 -2.66 17.12
C TRP A 158 0.48 -4.06 16.54
N ARG A 159 -0.42 -4.89 17.06
CA ARG A 159 -0.74 -6.19 16.48
C ARG A 159 -1.72 -6.04 15.31
N SER A 160 -1.20 -5.52 14.20
CA SER A 160 -1.91 -5.30 12.94
C SER A 160 -0.90 -5.23 11.80
N TYR A 161 -1.26 -5.67 10.60
CA TYR A 161 -0.43 -5.59 9.41
C TYR A 161 -1.28 -5.49 8.14
N GLY A 162 -0.81 -4.73 7.14
CA GLY A 162 -1.47 -4.63 5.84
C GLY A 162 -1.04 -3.41 5.05
N HIS A 163 -2.00 -2.77 4.36
CA HIS A 163 -1.74 -1.54 3.61
C HIS A 163 -1.91 -0.32 4.49
N TYR A 164 -0.83 0.45 4.67
CA TYR A 164 -0.82 1.65 5.51
C TYR A 164 -1.42 2.85 4.78
N VAL A 165 -2.45 3.46 5.39
CA VAL A 165 -3.00 4.74 4.98
C VAL A 165 -2.59 5.80 6.01
N VAL A 166 -1.64 6.64 5.61
CA VAL A 166 -1.11 7.73 6.43
C VAL A 166 -1.77 9.05 6.05
N GLY A 167 -2.16 9.80 7.08
CA GLY A 167 -2.51 11.21 6.96
C GLY A 167 -2.72 11.84 8.33
N THR A 168 -3.92 12.35 8.64
CA THR A 168 -4.19 12.88 10.01
C THR A 168 -4.06 11.83 11.12
N GLY A 169 -4.00 10.55 10.76
CA GLY A 169 -3.75 9.42 11.64
C GLY A 169 -3.09 8.28 10.88
N LEU A 170 -3.01 7.12 11.51
CA LEU A 170 -2.54 5.89 10.90
C LEU A 170 -3.69 4.89 10.84
N ARG A 171 -4.03 4.46 9.63
CA ARG A 171 -5.01 3.40 9.39
C ARG A 171 -4.37 2.27 8.61
N VAL A 172 -4.89 1.07 8.79
CA VAL A 172 -4.41 -0.13 8.10
C VAL A 172 -5.60 -0.82 7.47
N VAL A 173 -5.50 -1.12 6.18
CA VAL A 173 -6.35 -2.13 5.54
C VAL A 173 -5.63 -3.46 5.73
N GLU A 174 -6.07 -4.23 6.73
CA GLU A 174 -5.38 -5.43 7.17
C GLU A 174 -5.33 -6.49 6.08
N ALA A 175 -4.20 -7.19 5.98
CA ALA A 175 -3.97 -8.27 5.04
C ALA A 175 -3.37 -9.45 5.80
N ASP A 176 -4.23 -10.35 6.27
CA ASP A 176 -3.86 -11.50 7.12
C ASP A 176 -3.93 -12.79 6.28
N ARG A 177 -2.76 -13.34 5.91
CA ARG A 177 -2.69 -14.57 5.13
C ARG A 177 -3.01 -15.80 5.99
N GLN A 178 -2.88 -15.70 7.31
CA GLN A 178 -3.02 -16.83 8.26
C GLN A 178 -4.46 -17.00 8.74
N VAL A 179 -5.18 -15.89 8.96
CA VAL A 179 -6.60 -15.90 9.35
C VAL A 179 -7.42 -15.11 8.32
N PRO A 180 -7.73 -15.73 7.17
CA PRO A 180 -8.32 -15.07 6.00
C PRO A 180 -9.60 -14.25 6.24
N THR A 181 -10.34 -14.52 7.31
CA THR A 181 -11.68 -13.95 7.53
C THR A 181 -11.74 -12.93 8.67
N ASN A 182 -10.58 -12.54 9.25
CA ASN A 182 -10.55 -11.61 10.37
C ASN A 182 -9.97 -10.22 10.04
N GLY A 183 -9.56 -9.99 8.79
CA GLY A 183 -9.06 -8.70 8.32
C GLY A 183 -10.08 -7.58 8.49
N ARG A 184 -9.60 -6.38 8.83
CA ARG A 184 -10.42 -5.17 9.00
C ARG A 184 -9.73 -3.97 8.39
N VAL A 185 -10.50 -2.88 8.25
CA VAL A 185 -9.89 -1.55 8.28
C VAL A 185 -9.80 -1.11 9.73
N VAL A 186 -8.59 -0.84 10.20
CA VAL A 186 -8.34 -0.43 11.60
C VAL A 186 -7.67 0.94 11.65
N ARG A 187 -7.77 1.57 12.83
CA ARG A 187 -6.99 2.77 13.18
C ARG A 187 -6.00 2.41 14.28
N LEU A 188 -4.75 2.77 14.07
CA LEU A 188 -3.67 2.57 15.03
C LEU A 188 -3.54 3.84 15.89
N LEU A 189 -3.72 3.67 17.20
CA LEU A 189 -3.67 4.74 18.20
C LEU A 189 -2.43 4.56 19.08
N PRO A 190 -1.87 5.65 19.65
CA PRO A 190 -0.68 5.57 20.49
C PRO A 190 -0.78 4.54 21.63
N GLY A 191 0.34 3.91 21.95
CA GLY A 191 0.43 2.89 23.01
C GLY A 191 -0.08 1.51 22.57
N GLY A 192 0.02 1.20 21.29
CA GLY A 192 -0.36 -0.10 20.74
C GLY A 192 -1.86 -0.38 20.66
N VAL A 193 -2.72 0.63 20.83
CA VAL A 193 -4.18 0.45 20.77
C VAL A 193 -4.64 0.34 19.31
N VAL A 194 -5.40 -0.71 19.00
CA VAL A 194 -6.00 -0.96 17.68
C VAL A 194 -7.51 -0.75 17.75
N GLU A 195 -7.99 0.33 17.16
CA GLU A 195 -9.41 0.59 17.02
C GLU A 195 -9.95 -0.10 15.76
N ARG A 196 -10.96 -0.95 15.98
CA ARG A 196 -11.48 -1.83 14.93
C ARG A 196 -12.61 -1.15 14.16
N GLY A 197 -12.46 -1.14 12.84
CA GLY A 197 -13.50 -0.73 11.91
C GLY A 197 -14.21 -1.91 11.25
N PRO A 198 -14.71 -1.73 10.01
CA PRO A 198 -15.45 -2.76 9.30
C PRO A 198 -14.59 -4.00 9.07
N ARG A 199 -15.22 -5.17 9.16
CA ARG A 199 -14.62 -6.43 8.72
C ARG A 199 -14.53 -6.46 7.20
N LEU A 200 -13.45 -7.03 6.71
CA LEU A 200 -13.24 -7.36 5.33
C LEU A 200 -13.58 -8.84 5.12
N THR A 201 -14.22 -9.12 4.01
CA THR A 201 -14.43 -10.48 3.52
C THR A 201 -13.18 -11.02 2.81
N ASP A 202 -12.35 -10.09 2.33
CA ASP A 202 -11.13 -10.39 1.64
C ASP A 202 -9.94 -10.60 2.60
N PRO A 203 -9.23 -11.74 2.54
CA PRO A 203 -8.01 -11.95 3.33
C PRO A 203 -6.83 -11.11 2.90
N LEU A 204 -6.76 -10.82 1.60
CA LEU A 204 -5.64 -10.15 0.96
C LEU A 204 -6.18 -9.05 0.06
N PRO A 205 -6.83 -8.03 0.67
CA PRO A 205 -7.32 -6.88 -0.08
C PRO A 205 -6.14 -6.24 -0.81
N PRO A 206 -6.34 -5.74 -2.04
CA PRO A 206 -5.29 -5.02 -2.76
C PRO A 206 -5.01 -3.66 -2.11
N GLU A 207 -3.98 -2.97 -2.62
CA GLU A 207 -3.65 -1.62 -2.13
C GLU A 207 -4.89 -0.71 -2.26
N PRO A 208 -5.30 -0.01 -1.19
CA PRO A 208 -6.48 0.83 -1.22
C PRO A 208 -6.20 2.13 -1.98
N LEU A 209 -7.28 2.78 -2.44
CA LEU A 209 -7.21 4.17 -2.89
C LEU A 209 -7.61 5.11 -1.77
N VAL A 210 -6.90 6.23 -1.63
CA VAL A 210 -7.24 7.26 -0.65
C VAL A 210 -7.83 8.46 -1.40
N LEU A 211 -9.06 8.83 -1.06
CA LEU A 211 -9.74 10.01 -1.57
C LEU A 211 -9.23 11.28 -0.88
N ARG A 212 -9.51 12.45 -1.47
CA ARG A 212 -9.00 13.74 -0.98
C ARG A 212 -9.44 14.08 0.44
N ASP A 213 -10.62 13.64 0.84
CA ASP A 213 -11.17 13.84 2.20
C ASP A 213 -10.61 12.82 3.21
N GLY A 214 -9.74 11.91 2.78
CA GLY A 214 -9.16 10.81 3.56
C GLY A 214 -10.04 9.57 3.65
N THR A 215 -11.14 9.48 2.89
CA THR A 215 -11.90 8.23 2.75
C THR A 215 -11.05 7.19 2.02
N ILE A 216 -11.05 5.96 2.52
CA ILE A 216 -10.33 4.82 1.95
C ILE A 216 -11.29 4.03 1.08
N LEU A 217 -10.94 3.75 -0.17
CA LEU A 217 -11.62 2.79 -1.02
C LEU A 217 -10.87 1.46 -0.97
N VAL A 218 -11.61 0.41 -0.65
CA VAL A 218 -11.10 -0.97 -0.55
C VAL A 218 -11.88 -1.83 -1.54
N LEU A 219 -11.17 -2.63 -2.32
CA LEU A 219 -11.78 -3.71 -3.09
C LEU A 219 -11.82 -4.93 -2.17
N ASP A 220 -12.99 -5.15 -1.59
CA ASP A 220 -13.27 -6.15 -0.58
C ASP A 220 -14.04 -7.29 -1.25
N GLY A 221 -13.31 -8.29 -1.74
CA GLY A 221 -13.89 -9.37 -2.53
C GLY A 221 -14.47 -8.85 -3.84
N GLY A 222 -15.79 -8.98 -4.01
CA GLY A 222 -16.54 -8.48 -5.16
C GLY A 222 -17.09 -7.06 -4.99
N ALA A 223 -16.75 -6.32 -3.93
CA ALA A 223 -17.35 -5.03 -3.64
C ALA A 223 -16.31 -3.90 -3.55
N VAL A 224 -16.65 -2.71 -4.02
CA VAL A 224 -15.91 -1.48 -3.73
C VAL A 224 -16.52 -0.81 -2.51
N ARG A 225 -15.79 -0.84 -1.39
CA ARG A 225 -16.20 -0.28 -0.09
C ARG A 225 -15.50 1.04 0.16
N ALA A 226 -16.25 2.05 0.61
CA ALA A 226 -15.69 3.26 1.20
C ALA A 226 -15.62 3.14 2.73
N VAL A 227 -14.51 3.58 3.32
CA VAL A 227 -14.29 3.63 4.77
C VAL A 227 -13.80 5.02 5.16
N GLY A 228 -14.60 5.72 5.96
CA GLY A 228 -14.34 7.08 6.40
C GLY A 228 -13.21 7.17 7.43
N ARG A 229 -12.86 8.39 7.82
CA ARG A 229 -11.81 8.62 8.84
C ARG A 229 -12.18 8.09 10.23
N ARG A 230 -13.47 7.97 10.51
CA ARG A 230 -14.03 7.44 11.76
C ARG A 230 -14.38 5.95 11.65
N LEU A 231 -13.91 5.28 10.61
CA LEU A 231 -14.16 3.87 10.33
C LEU A 231 -15.64 3.53 10.09
N ASP A 232 -16.50 4.53 9.83
CA ASP A 232 -17.80 4.31 9.20
C ASP A 232 -17.60 3.78 7.78
N SER A 233 -18.48 2.90 7.31
CA SER A 233 -18.31 2.27 6.01
C SER A 233 -19.61 2.10 5.25
N ILE A 234 -19.52 2.14 3.92
CA ILE A 234 -20.61 1.86 2.99
C ILE A 234 -20.05 1.10 1.79
N VAL A 235 -20.84 0.18 1.24
CA VAL A 235 -20.54 -0.41 -0.08
C VAL A 235 -20.98 0.60 -1.14
N LEU A 236 -20.04 1.05 -1.97
CA LEU A 236 -20.33 2.00 -3.05
C LEU A 236 -20.82 1.30 -4.31
N ALA A 237 -20.30 0.11 -4.60
CA ALA A 237 -20.70 -0.70 -5.74
C ALA A 237 -20.42 -2.18 -5.46
N GLU A 238 -21.33 -3.05 -5.90
CA GLU A 238 -21.11 -4.49 -6.05
C GLU A 238 -20.62 -4.73 -7.49
N LEU A 239 -19.63 -5.59 -7.66
CA LEU A 239 -19.02 -5.92 -8.96
C LEU A 239 -19.56 -7.28 -9.41
N ASP A 240 -20.53 -7.25 -10.31
CA ASP A 240 -21.17 -8.45 -10.85
C ASP A 240 -20.16 -9.39 -11.51
N GLY A 241 -20.33 -10.71 -11.32
CA GLY A 241 -19.54 -11.73 -12.00
C GLY A 241 -18.19 -12.05 -11.36
N VAL A 242 -17.85 -11.43 -10.22
CA VAL A 242 -16.80 -11.91 -9.32
C VAL A 242 -17.42 -12.99 -8.43
N ALA A 243 -16.89 -14.23 -8.49
CA ALA A 243 -17.35 -15.26 -7.57
C ALA A 243 -17.05 -14.80 -6.12
N GLY A 244 -18.06 -14.83 -5.26
CA GLY A 244 -17.92 -14.41 -3.85
C GLY A 244 -16.92 -15.24 -3.04
N ASP A 245 -16.41 -16.33 -3.63
CA ASP A 245 -15.31 -17.12 -3.10
C ASP A 245 -14.01 -16.60 -3.72
N VAL A 246 -13.30 -15.74 -2.97
CA VAL A 246 -12.00 -15.18 -3.38
C VAL A 246 -11.02 -16.34 -3.56
N ARG A 247 -10.86 -16.80 -4.80
CA ARG A 247 -9.91 -17.86 -5.12
C ARG A 247 -8.49 -17.35 -4.89
N ALA A 248 -7.66 -18.19 -4.27
CA ALA A 248 -6.24 -17.94 -3.95
C ALA A 248 -5.33 -17.61 -5.15
N ARG A 249 -5.86 -17.54 -6.38
CA ARG A 249 -5.13 -17.26 -7.63
C ARG A 249 -5.69 -16.03 -8.38
N SER A 250 -6.34 -15.12 -7.66
CA SER A 250 -6.81 -13.86 -8.22
C SER A 250 -5.83 -12.72 -7.91
N MET A 251 -5.49 -11.92 -8.92
CA MET A 251 -4.81 -10.64 -8.75
C MET A 251 -5.84 -9.52 -8.83
N ARG A 252 -5.71 -8.54 -7.94
CA ARG A 252 -6.70 -7.48 -7.82
C ARG A 252 -6.03 -6.14 -7.63
N ALA A 253 -6.67 -5.08 -8.12
CA ALA A 253 -6.16 -3.73 -7.97
C ALA A 253 -7.30 -2.71 -7.98
N LEU A 254 -7.13 -1.65 -7.20
CA LEU A 254 -7.83 -0.39 -7.36
C LEU A 254 -6.85 0.66 -7.84
N ARG A 255 -7.18 1.37 -8.92
CA ARG A 255 -6.34 2.46 -9.44
C ARG A 255 -7.17 3.61 -9.98
N TRP A 256 -6.58 4.80 -9.99
CA TRP A 256 -7.12 5.93 -10.74
C TRP A 256 -6.88 5.73 -12.23
N ASP A 257 -7.87 6.11 -13.03
CA ASP A 257 -7.76 6.31 -14.47
C ASP A 257 -8.45 7.62 -14.84
N GLY A 258 -7.65 8.67 -15.02
CA GLY A 258 -8.14 10.04 -15.09
C GLY A 258 -8.89 10.45 -13.81
N ASP A 259 -10.16 10.77 -13.95
CA ASP A 259 -11.09 11.13 -12.87
C ASP A 259 -11.93 9.95 -12.37
N ARG A 260 -11.73 8.75 -12.92
CA ARG A 260 -12.46 7.53 -12.58
C ARG A 260 -11.61 6.57 -11.76
N VAL A 261 -12.29 5.66 -11.07
CA VAL A 261 -11.65 4.54 -10.40
C VAL A 261 -11.83 3.30 -11.25
N MET A 262 -10.74 2.56 -11.47
CA MET A 262 -10.78 1.23 -12.07
C MET A 262 -10.60 0.18 -10.97
N ALA A 263 -11.56 -0.74 -10.89
CA ALA A 263 -11.41 -2.00 -10.18
C ALA A 263 -11.02 -3.08 -11.19
N VAL A 264 -9.95 -3.81 -10.90
CA VAL A 264 -9.45 -4.89 -11.75
C VAL A 264 -9.42 -6.17 -10.95
N VAL A 265 -9.99 -7.24 -11.50
CA VAL A 265 -9.89 -8.60 -10.98
C VAL A 265 -9.39 -9.49 -12.11
N ALA A 266 -8.23 -10.10 -11.92
CA ALA A 266 -7.66 -11.05 -12.86
C ALA A 266 -7.63 -12.44 -12.23
N GLU A 267 -8.43 -13.35 -12.75
CA GLU A 267 -8.50 -14.73 -12.30
C GLU A 267 -7.70 -15.63 -13.23
N GLN A 268 -6.72 -16.34 -12.67
CA GLN A 268 -5.93 -17.31 -13.41
C GLN A 268 -6.77 -18.55 -13.76
N HIS A 269 -6.69 -19.02 -15.01
CA HIS A 269 -7.36 -20.25 -15.41
C HIS A 269 -6.75 -21.46 -14.69
N ALA A 270 -7.58 -22.38 -14.21
CA ALA A 270 -7.12 -23.53 -13.43
C ALA A 270 -6.17 -24.43 -14.24
N ASP A 271 -6.52 -24.68 -15.50
CA ASP A 271 -5.81 -25.61 -16.38
C ASP A 271 -4.73 -24.94 -17.25
N GLU A 272 -4.75 -23.61 -17.36
CA GLU A 272 -3.84 -22.84 -18.22
C GLU A 272 -3.28 -21.64 -17.44
N PRO A 273 -2.26 -21.83 -16.58
CA PRO A 273 -1.77 -20.79 -15.67
C PRO A 273 -1.25 -19.52 -16.37
N SER A 274 -0.89 -19.61 -17.65
CA SER A 274 -0.48 -18.46 -18.46
C SER A 274 -1.65 -17.59 -18.94
N ARG A 275 -2.89 -18.05 -18.79
CA ARG A 275 -4.11 -17.32 -19.16
C ARG A 275 -4.85 -16.86 -17.93
N CYS A 276 -5.29 -15.61 -18.00
CA CYS A 276 -6.17 -15.02 -17.01
C CYS A 276 -7.42 -14.48 -17.70
N THR A 277 -8.55 -14.61 -17.03
CA THR A 277 -9.71 -13.77 -17.30
C THR A 277 -9.54 -12.49 -16.50
N VAL A 278 -9.56 -11.35 -17.18
CA VAL A 278 -9.41 -10.04 -16.57
C VAL A 278 -10.74 -9.32 -16.71
N ASP A 279 -11.37 -9.09 -15.57
CA ASP A 279 -12.52 -8.22 -15.46
C ASP A 279 -12.06 -6.84 -14.96
N THR A 280 -12.59 -5.81 -15.61
CA THR A 280 -12.28 -4.41 -15.31
C THR A 280 -13.57 -3.63 -15.23
N TRP A 281 -13.86 -3.07 -14.08
CA TRP A 281 -14.98 -2.15 -13.85
C TRP A 281 -14.44 -0.74 -13.74
N THR A 282 -15.06 0.17 -14.47
CA THR A 282 -14.81 1.60 -14.36
C THR A 282 -15.93 2.22 -13.54
N LEU A 283 -15.57 2.90 -12.45
CA LEU A 283 -16.49 3.53 -11.52
C LEU A 283 -16.36 5.06 -11.61
N ALA A 284 -17.50 5.73 -11.76
CA ALA A 284 -17.59 7.18 -11.61
C ALA A 284 -17.94 7.50 -10.15
N LEU A 285 -17.02 8.18 -9.44
CA LEU A 285 -17.25 8.62 -8.07
C LEU A 285 -17.94 9.97 -8.04
N ARG A 286 -18.92 10.11 -7.14
CA ARG A 286 -19.61 11.38 -6.87
C ARG A 286 -19.64 11.64 -5.38
N ARG A 287 -19.39 12.90 -5.00
CA ARG A 287 -19.65 13.37 -3.65
C ARG A 287 -21.12 13.72 -3.55
N ARG A 288 -21.82 13.17 -2.55
CA ARG A 288 -23.18 13.56 -2.21
C ARG A 288 -23.14 14.97 -1.60
N ALA A 289 -24.05 15.82 -2.06
CA ALA A 289 -24.22 17.17 -1.56
C ALA A 289 -24.70 17.16 -0.10
#